data_AF-A0AA42GNQ8-F1
#
_entry.id   AF-A0AA42GNQ8-F1
#
_cell.length_a   1.000
_cell.length_b   1.000
_cell.length_c   1.000
_cell.angle_alpha   90.00
_cell.angle_beta   90.00
_cell.angle_gamma   90.00
#
_symmetry.space_group_name_H-M   'P 1'
#
loop_
_entity.id
_entity.type
_entity.pdbx_description
1 polymer ?
#
loop_
_entity_poly.entity_id
_entity_poly.type
_entity_poly.pdbx_seq_one_letter_code
_entity_poly.pdbx_strand_id
1 'polypeptide(L)'
;MSGGQRGFTLLEVVIAISIFALLGLGTYRMLDSVLRTDEATRANEQSLRELTRAFAALDRDLAQAAVRSVRDPYGDERAALLGELGAIDGTAAIELTRNGWLNPMGLARAQLQRVRWRLSDKTLERVYWTVLDQAVDSQPRVQTLLAGVRTLEFRYMDERGEWQGQWPPASGERTLEENRLRLPMAVELKLEHERYGELTRLYRLPEPAVEEKPQAQPETPPTPSEPSPSPSPSPSPSPSPSPSPAPAPVQEVKV
;
A
#
# COMPACT_ATOMS: atom_id res chain seq x y z
N MET A 1 -70.99 -55.74 -33.07
CA MET A 1 -69.53 -55.69 -32.82
C MET A 1 -69.32 -55.35 -31.35
N SER A 2 -69.32 -56.34 -30.47
CA SER A 2 -69.05 -56.12 -29.03
C SER A 2 -67.59 -56.49 -28.77
N GLY A 3 -66.71 -55.49 -28.78
CA GLY A 3 -65.34 -55.67 -28.31
C GLY A 3 -65.36 -55.94 -26.81
N GLY A 4 -64.93 -57.13 -26.40
CA GLY A 4 -64.85 -57.50 -24.98
C GLY A 4 -63.85 -56.61 -24.23
N GLN A 5 -64.29 -56.00 -23.13
CA GLN A 5 -63.41 -55.30 -22.21
C GLN A 5 -62.47 -56.30 -21.53
N ARG A 6 -61.17 -56.20 -21.80
CA ARG A 6 -60.13 -56.95 -21.11
C ARG A 6 -59.75 -56.20 -19.83
N GLY A 7 -59.95 -56.83 -18.67
CA GLY A 7 -59.48 -56.30 -17.38
C GLY A 7 -57.96 -56.47 -17.22
N PHE A 8 -57.33 -55.57 -16.47
CA PHE A 8 -55.90 -55.64 -16.16
C PHE A 8 -55.57 -56.86 -15.30
N THR A 9 -54.44 -57.52 -15.60
CA THR A 9 -53.92 -58.60 -14.76
C THR A 9 -53.17 -58.05 -13.55
N LEU A 10 -53.15 -58.78 -12.44
CA LEU A 10 -52.33 -58.45 -11.27
C LEU A 10 -50.85 -58.29 -11.65
N LEU A 11 -50.37 -59.11 -12.59
CA LEU A 11 -49.01 -59.10 -13.10
C LEU A 11 -48.65 -57.78 -13.78
N GLU A 12 -49.54 -57.23 -14.62
CA GLU A 12 -49.31 -55.93 -15.28
C GLU A 12 -49.17 -54.79 -14.28
N VAL A 13 -50.02 -54.77 -13.24
CA VAL A 13 -49.96 -53.73 -12.20
C VAL A 13 -48.64 -53.82 -11.43
N VAL A 14 -48.20 -55.03 -11.07
CA VAL A 14 -46.92 -55.22 -10.37
C VAL A 14 -45.73 -54.83 -11.25
N ILE A 15 -45.73 -55.20 -12.53
CA ILE A 15 -44.68 -54.82 -13.48
C ILE A 15 -44.65 -53.30 -13.67
N ALA A 16 -45.81 -52.66 -13.85
CA ALA A 16 -45.92 -51.21 -14.01
C ALA A 16 -45.39 -50.45 -12.78
N ILE A 17 -45.80 -50.86 -11.57
CA ILE A 17 -45.32 -50.24 -10.32
C ILE A 17 -43.82 -50.49 -10.14
N SER A 18 -43.31 -51.68 -10.49
CA SER A 18 -41.89 -52.00 -10.38
C SER A 18 -41.04 -51.14 -11.31
N ILE A 19 -41.44 -51.00 -12.59
CA ILE A 19 -40.73 -50.14 -13.55
C ILE A 19 -40.82 -48.68 -13.11
N PHE A 20 -42.00 -48.21 -12.68
CA PHE A 20 -42.17 -46.84 -12.20
C PHE A 20 -41.29 -46.55 -10.98
N ALA A 21 -41.24 -47.47 -10.01
CA ALA A 21 -40.38 -47.34 -8.85
C ALA A 21 -38.89 -47.31 -9.22
N LEU A 22 -38.45 -48.14 -10.17
CA LEU A 22 -37.08 -48.14 -10.67
C LEU A 22 -36.71 -46.83 -11.38
N LEU A 23 -37.60 -46.32 -12.24
CA LEU A 23 -37.41 -45.03 -12.90
C LEU A 23 -37.36 -43.89 -11.89
N GLY A 24 -38.29 -43.85 -10.94
CA GLY A 24 -38.33 -42.85 -9.88
C GLY A 24 -37.05 -42.85 -9.05
N LEU A 25 -36.54 -44.04 -8.67
CA LEU A 25 -35.28 -44.17 -7.95
C LEU A 25 -34.08 -43.74 -8.81
N GLY A 26 -34.06 -44.08 -10.09
CA GLY A 26 -33.02 -43.67 -11.04
C GLY A 26 -32.95 -42.15 -11.19
N THR A 27 -34.10 -41.50 -11.40
CA THR A 27 -34.20 -40.04 -11.49
C THR A 27 -33.78 -39.36 -10.19
N TYR A 28 -34.21 -39.87 -9.04
CA TYR A 28 -33.81 -39.32 -7.74
C TYR A 28 -32.29 -39.40 -7.54
N ARG A 29 -31.67 -40.54 -7.85
CA ARG A 29 -30.20 -40.70 -7.75
C ARG A 29 -29.44 -39.78 -8.70
N MET A 30 -29.94 -39.59 -9.92
CA MET A 30 -29.33 -38.67 -10.88
C MET A 30 -29.37 -37.23 -10.36
N LEU A 31 -30.52 -36.79 -9.83
CA LEU A 31 -30.66 -35.45 -9.25
C LEU A 31 -29.74 -35.26 -8.05
N ASP A 32 -29.69 -36.20 -7.11
CA ASP A 32 -28.80 -36.14 -5.94
C ASP A 32 -27.32 -36.05 -6.37
N SER A 33 -26.91 -36.83 -7.37
CA SER A 33 -25.55 -36.78 -7.93
C SER A 33 -25.22 -35.40 -8.51
N VAL A 34 -26.15 -34.81 -9.26
CA VAL A 34 -25.99 -33.46 -9.83
C VAL A 34 -25.86 -32.42 -8.73
N LEU A 35 -26.74 -32.46 -7.71
CA LEU A 35 -26.70 -31.51 -6.59
C LEU A 35 -25.38 -31.59 -5.82
N ARG A 36 -24.90 -32.79 -5.49
CA ARG A 36 -23.60 -32.97 -4.81
C ARG A 36 -22.42 -32.50 -5.65
N THR A 37 -22.49 -32.72 -6.96
CA THR A 37 -21.44 -32.26 -7.89
C THR A 37 -21.42 -30.74 -7.98
N ASP A 38 -22.58 -30.09 -8.02
CA ASP A 38 -22.70 -28.62 -8.00
C ASP A 38 -22.17 -28.05 -6.68
N GLU A 39 -22.51 -28.64 -5.53
CA GLU A 39 -21.98 -28.23 -4.22
C GLU A 39 -20.45 -28.34 -4.15
N ALA A 40 -19.88 -29.48 -4.56
CA ALA A 40 -18.45 -29.69 -4.59
C ALA A 40 -17.75 -28.70 -5.55
N THR A 41 -18.37 -28.43 -6.71
CA THR A 41 -17.85 -27.47 -7.69
C THR A 41 -17.83 -26.06 -7.11
N ARG A 42 -18.92 -25.61 -6.49
CA ARG A 42 -19.00 -24.29 -5.85
C ARG A 42 -17.97 -24.11 -4.74
N ALA A 43 -17.76 -25.14 -3.92
CA ALA A 43 -16.72 -25.13 -2.88
C ALA A 43 -15.32 -24.98 -3.50
N ASN A 44 -15.03 -25.68 -4.60
CA ASN A 44 -13.76 -25.60 -5.31
C ASN A 44 -13.52 -24.20 -5.90
N GLU A 45 -14.54 -23.63 -6.53
CA GLU A 45 -14.46 -22.28 -7.06
C GLU A 45 -14.25 -21.24 -5.95
N GLN A 46 -14.91 -21.40 -4.80
CA GLN A 46 -14.72 -20.49 -3.68
C GLN A 46 -13.28 -20.50 -3.17
N SER A 47 -12.69 -21.69 -2.97
CA SER A 47 -11.29 -21.79 -2.55
C SER A 47 -10.34 -21.17 -3.57
N LEU A 48 -10.58 -21.37 -4.87
CA LEU A 48 -9.76 -20.76 -5.91
C LEU A 48 -9.89 -19.23 -5.90
N ARG A 49 -11.10 -18.71 -5.73
CA ARG A 49 -11.35 -17.26 -5.60
C ARG A 49 -10.65 -16.66 -4.37
N GLU A 50 -10.57 -17.38 -3.26
CA GLU A 50 -9.81 -16.96 -2.07
C GLU A 50 -8.32 -16.87 -2.38
N LEU A 51 -7.73 -17.93 -2.97
CA LEU A 51 -6.33 -17.96 -3.40
C LEU A 51 -5.99 -16.81 -4.36
N THR A 52 -6.79 -16.63 -5.42
CA THR A 52 -6.56 -15.57 -6.41
C THR A 52 -6.70 -14.19 -5.79
N ARG A 53 -7.67 -13.97 -4.87
CA ARG A 53 -7.81 -12.68 -4.17
C ARG A 53 -6.62 -12.39 -3.26
N ALA A 54 -6.12 -13.39 -2.54
CA ALA A 54 -4.96 -13.25 -1.67
C ALA A 54 -3.71 -12.84 -2.47
N PHE A 55 -3.41 -13.56 -3.56
CA PHE A 55 -2.31 -13.19 -4.44
C PHE A 55 -2.53 -11.83 -5.09
N ALA A 56 -3.71 -11.53 -5.64
CA ALA A 56 -3.96 -10.22 -6.25
C ALA A 56 -3.76 -9.06 -5.26
N ALA A 57 -4.05 -9.26 -3.97
CA ALA A 57 -3.77 -8.27 -2.93
C ALA A 57 -2.26 -8.11 -2.68
N LEU A 58 -1.51 -9.21 -2.60
CA LEU A 58 -0.05 -9.18 -2.43
C LEU A 58 0.64 -8.57 -3.65
N ASP A 59 0.22 -8.96 -4.86
CA ASP A 59 0.70 -8.43 -6.14
C ASP A 59 0.56 -6.90 -6.15
N ARG A 60 -0.59 -6.36 -5.74
CA ARG A 60 -0.82 -4.91 -5.65
C ARG A 60 0.04 -4.23 -4.60
N ASP A 61 0.25 -4.85 -3.44
CA ASP A 61 1.08 -4.26 -2.38
C ASP A 61 2.55 -4.17 -2.81
N LEU A 62 3.10 -5.25 -3.38
CA LEU A 62 4.50 -5.31 -3.81
C LEU A 62 4.76 -4.46 -5.06
N ALA A 63 3.84 -4.45 -6.03
CA ALA A 63 3.97 -3.59 -7.22
C ALA A 63 3.94 -2.10 -6.89
N GLN A 64 3.36 -1.72 -5.74
CA GLN A 64 3.26 -0.34 -5.28
C GLN A 64 4.22 -0.04 -4.13
N ALA A 65 5.22 -0.89 -3.88
CA ALA A 65 6.24 -0.63 -2.87
C ALA A 65 6.89 0.75 -3.07
N ALA A 66 7.11 1.47 -1.97
CA ALA A 66 7.62 2.83 -1.98
C ALA A 66 8.84 2.94 -1.07
N VAL A 67 9.84 3.71 -1.51
CA VAL A 67 11.06 3.98 -0.74
C VAL A 67 10.80 5.01 0.35
N ARG A 68 10.09 4.59 1.41
CA ARG A 68 9.74 5.45 2.54
C ARG A 68 9.84 4.68 3.85
N SER A 69 10.84 5.04 4.66
CA SER A 69 10.92 4.62 6.07
C SER A 69 9.77 5.21 6.88
N VAL A 70 9.44 4.56 7.99
CA VAL A 70 8.38 4.98 8.92
C VAL A 70 8.89 4.92 10.35
N ARG A 71 8.26 5.66 11.27
CA ARG A 71 8.46 5.45 12.71
C ARG A 71 7.39 4.53 13.28
N ASP A 72 7.84 3.62 14.13
CA ASP A 72 6.96 2.77 14.91
C ASP A 72 6.46 3.48 16.18
N PRO A 73 5.56 2.85 16.96
CA PRO A 73 5.00 3.45 18.17
C PRO A 73 6.03 3.81 19.26
N TYR A 74 7.21 3.20 19.23
CA TYR A 74 8.29 3.46 20.18
C TYR A 74 9.25 4.56 19.70
N GLY A 75 9.02 5.07 18.49
CA GLY A 75 9.82 6.12 17.85
C GLY A 75 10.99 5.60 17.05
N ASP A 76 11.15 4.28 16.95
CA ASP A 76 12.21 3.63 16.20
C ASP A 76 11.93 3.69 14.69
N GLU A 77 12.97 3.96 13.91
CA GLU A 77 12.86 4.00 12.46
C GLU A 77 12.90 2.60 11.84
N ARG A 78 11.90 2.33 11.01
CA ARG A 78 11.74 1.09 10.27
C ARG A 78 11.99 1.33 8.79
N ALA A 79 12.74 0.43 8.16
CA ALA A 79 13.08 0.50 6.74
C ALA A 79 11.83 0.49 5.84
N ALA A 80 11.98 1.00 4.62
CA ALA A 80 10.94 1.03 3.59
C ALA A 80 10.35 -0.36 3.32
N LEU A 81 11.19 -1.40 3.34
CA LEU A 81 10.79 -2.80 3.35
C LEU A 81 11.64 -3.55 4.37
N LEU A 82 11.00 -4.44 5.12
CA LEU A 82 11.60 -5.32 6.11
C LEU A 82 11.14 -6.74 5.83
N GLY A 83 12.10 -7.64 5.72
CA GLY A 83 11.89 -9.07 5.68
C GLY A 83 12.40 -9.69 6.97
N GLU A 84 11.47 -10.05 7.85
CA GLU A 84 11.79 -10.66 9.14
C GLU A 84 11.75 -12.19 9.02
N LEU A 85 12.86 -12.83 9.33
CA LEU A 85 12.92 -14.26 9.57
C LEU A 85 12.49 -14.49 11.03
N GLY A 86 11.30 -15.06 11.23
CA GLY A 86 10.75 -15.24 12.57
C GLY A 86 10.25 -13.94 13.19
N ALA A 87 9.13 -13.43 12.67
CA ALA A 87 8.29 -12.43 13.32
C ALA A 87 8.03 -12.79 14.80
N ILE A 88 7.37 -11.92 15.56
CA ILE A 88 7.11 -12.13 17.00
C ILE A 88 6.45 -13.50 17.30
N ASP A 89 5.79 -14.12 16.33
CA ASP A 89 5.16 -15.45 16.36
C ASP A 89 6.00 -16.60 15.74
N GLY A 90 7.26 -16.35 15.36
CA GLY A 90 8.17 -17.32 14.75
C GLY A 90 7.96 -17.55 13.25
N THR A 91 7.06 -16.81 12.58
CA THR A 91 6.76 -17.00 11.15
C THR A 91 7.49 -15.99 10.26
N ALA A 92 7.74 -16.32 8.99
CA ALA A 92 8.31 -15.33 8.07
C ALA A 92 7.29 -14.21 7.82
N ALA A 93 7.75 -12.96 7.86
CA ALA A 93 6.90 -11.81 7.57
C ALA A 93 7.62 -10.82 6.66
N ILE A 94 6.84 -10.14 5.84
CA ILE A 94 7.30 -9.00 5.05
C ILE A 94 6.46 -7.78 5.41
N GLU A 95 7.13 -6.67 5.70
CA GLU A 95 6.52 -5.39 6.01
C GLU A 95 7.07 -4.32 5.09
N LEU A 96 6.20 -3.52 4.49
CA LEU A 96 6.60 -2.50 3.53
C LEU A 96 5.70 -1.28 3.56
N THR A 97 6.27 -0.17 3.12
CA THR A 97 5.51 1.02 2.76
C THR A 97 5.09 0.93 1.29
N ARG A 98 3.82 1.21 1.00
CA ARG A 98 3.29 1.19 -0.37
C ARG A 98 2.51 2.46 -0.72
N ASN A 99 2.53 2.81 -1.99
CA ASN A 99 1.73 3.83 -2.64
C ASN A 99 0.30 3.33 -2.95
N GLY A 100 -0.51 4.17 -3.59
CA GLY A 100 -1.74 3.74 -4.25
C GLY A 100 -2.90 3.49 -3.31
N TRP A 101 -2.88 4.04 -2.09
CA TRP A 101 -4.05 4.04 -1.22
C TRP A 101 -5.08 5.05 -1.75
N LEU A 102 -5.84 4.63 -2.77
CA LEU A 102 -6.88 5.40 -3.47
C LEU A 102 -7.67 6.26 -2.48
N ASN A 103 -7.69 7.58 -2.71
CA ASN A 103 -8.40 8.55 -1.89
C ASN A 103 -9.53 9.24 -2.69
N PRO A 104 -10.55 8.48 -3.14
CA PRO A 104 -11.61 9.04 -3.98
C PRO A 104 -12.45 10.12 -3.26
N MET A 105 -12.44 10.12 -1.92
CA MET A 105 -13.16 11.09 -1.09
C MET A 105 -12.34 12.34 -0.75
N GLY A 106 -11.09 12.45 -1.22
CA GLY A 106 -10.25 13.65 -1.02
C GLY A 106 -9.91 13.96 0.44
N LEU A 107 -9.93 12.96 1.34
CA LEU A 107 -9.61 13.15 2.76
C LEU A 107 -8.16 13.63 2.93
N ALA A 108 -7.87 14.44 3.96
CA ALA A 108 -6.52 14.89 4.28
C ALA A 108 -5.68 13.76 4.89
N ARG A 109 -5.26 12.80 4.06
CA ARG A 109 -4.42 11.66 4.46
C ARG A 109 -3.34 11.39 3.42
N ALA A 110 -2.23 10.81 3.89
CA ALA A 110 -1.18 10.34 3.00
C ALA A 110 -1.73 9.25 2.05
N GLN A 111 -1.26 9.25 0.79
CA GLN A 111 -1.51 8.18 -0.18
C GLN A 111 -0.66 6.92 0.09
N LEU A 112 0.25 7.03 1.05
CA LEU A 112 1.12 5.98 1.54
C LEU A 112 0.44 5.18 2.65
N GLN A 113 0.67 3.88 2.64
CA GLN A 113 0.18 2.95 3.64
C GLN A 113 1.30 2.00 4.05
N ARG A 114 1.43 1.76 5.36
CA ARG A 114 2.26 0.67 5.89
C ARG A 114 1.45 -0.62 5.88
N VAL A 115 2.03 -1.70 5.38
CA VAL A 115 1.40 -3.03 5.33
C VAL A 115 2.38 -4.10 5.79
N ARG A 116 1.85 -5.15 6.41
CA ARG A 116 2.60 -6.33 6.84
C ARG A 116 1.85 -7.58 6.41
N TRP A 117 2.55 -8.51 5.80
CA TRP A 117 2.07 -9.85 5.48
C TRP A 117 2.72 -10.85 6.42
N ARG A 118 1.91 -11.69 7.04
CA ARG A 118 2.36 -12.70 8.01
C ARG A 118 1.51 -13.96 7.92
N LEU A 119 2.04 -15.03 8.49
CA LEU A 119 1.29 -16.26 8.73
C LEU A 119 0.85 -16.29 10.19
N SER A 120 -0.46 -16.35 10.46
CA SER A 120 -0.99 -16.48 11.82
C SER A 120 -2.01 -17.61 11.84
N ASP A 121 -1.86 -18.59 12.74
CA ASP A 121 -2.76 -19.75 12.88
C ASP A 121 -3.14 -20.40 11.54
N LYS A 122 -2.13 -20.72 10.73
CA LYS A 122 -2.26 -21.28 9.37
C LYS A 122 -3.02 -20.41 8.37
N THR A 123 -3.11 -19.12 8.64
CA THR A 123 -3.83 -18.18 7.82
C THR A 123 -2.92 -17.05 7.38
N LEU A 124 -2.87 -16.80 6.07
CA LEU A 124 -2.19 -15.65 5.52
C LEU A 124 -3.01 -14.40 5.85
N GLU A 125 -2.39 -13.50 6.59
CA GLU A 125 -2.97 -12.23 7.00
C GLU A 125 -2.27 -11.06 6.35
N ARG A 126 -3.05 -10.06 5.98
CA ARG A 126 -2.58 -8.72 5.62
C ARG A 126 -2.97 -7.75 6.73
N VAL A 127 -1.97 -7.21 7.40
CA VAL A 127 -2.09 -6.20 8.43
C VAL A 127 -1.76 -4.84 7.81
N TYR A 128 -2.54 -3.81 8.11
CA TYR A 128 -2.26 -2.47 7.62
C TYR A 128 -2.62 -1.38 8.63
N TRP A 129 -1.92 -0.26 8.53
CA TRP A 129 -2.16 0.91 9.38
C TRP A 129 -2.83 2.02 8.56
N THR A 130 -3.66 2.82 9.23
CA THR A 130 -4.36 3.97 8.61
C THR A 130 -3.53 5.25 8.65
N VAL A 131 -2.51 5.28 9.49
CA VAL A 131 -1.49 6.33 9.58
C VAL A 131 -0.14 5.73 9.23
N LEU A 132 0.73 6.54 8.61
CA LEU A 132 2.04 6.06 8.14
C LEU A 132 3.05 6.00 9.30
N ASP A 133 3.19 7.11 10.01
CA ASP A 133 3.97 7.18 11.25
C ASP A 133 3.03 6.86 12.41
N GLN A 134 3.34 5.79 13.15
CA GLN A 134 2.44 5.25 14.14
C GLN A 134 2.51 6.09 15.42
N ALA A 135 1.39 6.72 15.79
CA ALA A 135 1.19 7.16 17.16
C ALA A 135 0.97 5.93 18.07
N VAL A 136 1.26 6.05 19.37
CA VAL A 136 1.15 4.96 20.37
C VAL A 136 -0.20 4.23 20.32
N ASP A 137 -1.29 4.94 19.99
CA ASP A 137 -2.66 4.38 19.94
C ASP A 137 -3.09 3.87 18.55
N SER A 138 -2.17 3.78 17.57
CA SER A 138 -2.50 3.40 16.20
C SER A 138 -2.79 1.89 16.08
N GLN A 139 -4.06 1.51 16.17
CA GLN A 139 -4.44 0.11 16.02
C GLN A 139 -4.34 -0.37 14.56
N PRO A 140 -3.63 -1.48 14.30
CA PRO A 140 -3.61 -2.10 12.99
C PRO A 140 -4.97 -2.70 12.64
N ARG A 141 -5.26 -2.77 11.35
CA ARG A 141 -6.40 -3.54 10.82
C ARG A 141 -5.87 -4.83 10.21
N VAL A 142 -6.51 -5.94 10.56
CA VAL A 142 -6.14 -7.29 10.08
C VAL A 142 -7.15 -7.75 9.04
N GLN A 143 -6.64 -8.28 7.92
CA GLN A 143 -7.42 -8.92 6.88
C GLN A 143 -6.98 -10.38 6.74
N THR A 144 -7.90 -11.28 7.04
CA THR A 144 -7.76 -12.72 6.82
C THR A 144 -7.97 -13.02 5.33
N LEU A 145 -6.94 -13.52 4.64
CA LEU A 145 -6.98 -13.63 3.16
C LEU A 145 -7.01 -15.07 2.65
N LEU A 146 -6.22 -15.96 3.26
CA LEU A 146 -6.13 -17.35 2.81
C LEU A 146 -5.83 -18.28 3.99
N ALA A 147 -6.81 -19.11 4.36
CA ALA A 147 -6.63 -20.15 5.37
C ALA A 147 -5.96 -21.41 4.77
N GLY A 148 -5.49 -22.32 5.61
CA GLY A 148 -4.87 -23.58 5.17
C GLY A 148 -3.44 -23.43 4.67
N VAL A 149 -2.75 -22.35 5.05
CA VAL A 149 -1.33 -22.12 4.75
C VAL A 149 -0.48 -22.78 5.82
N ARG A 150 0.37 -23.71 5.43
CA ARG A 150 1.25 -24.46 6.33
C ARG A 150 2.57 -23.73 6.59
N THR A 151 3.19 -23.25 5.52
CA THR A 151 4.48 -22.57 5.56
C THR A 151 4.43 -21.34 4.68
N LEU A 152 5.20 -20.33 5.08
CA LEU A 152 5.36 -19.07 4.38
C LEU A 152 6.83 -18.68 4.47
N GLU A 153 7.44 -18.45 3.32
CA GLU A 153 8.85 -18.05 3.21
C GLU A 153 8.98 -16.94 2.18
N PHE A 154 9.88 -16.00 2.47
CA PHE A 154 10.24 -14.93 1.56
C PHE A 154 11.75 -14.92 1.32
N ARG A 155 12.15 -14.70 0.06
CA ARG A 155 13.53 -14.37 -0.31
C ARG A 155 13.57 -13.05 -1.05
N TYR A 156 14.69 -12.36 -0.95
CA TYR A 156 14.86 -11.00 -1.42
C TYR A 156 16.08 -10.91 -2.33
N MET A 157 15.91 -10.48 -3.57
CA MET A 157 17.02 -10.32 -4.50
C MET A 157 17.66 -8.95 -4.33
N ASP A 158 18.96 -8.92 -4.05
CA ASP A 158 19.71 -7.67 -3.95
C ASP A 158 20.13 -7.12 -5.33
N GLU A 159 20.81 -5.96 -5.32
CA GLU A 159 21.27 -5.27 -6.53
C GLU A 159 22.32 -6.07 -7.34
N ARG A 160 22.96 -7.07 -6.73
CA ARG A 160 23.92 -7.97 -7.39
C ARG A 160 23.23 -9.20 -7.99
N GLY A 161 21.92 -9.34 -7.80
CA GLY A 161 21.15 -10.50 -8.21
C GLY A 161 21.25 -11.69 -7.24
N GLU A 162 21.79 -11.50 -6.04
CA GLU A 162 21.91 -12.56 -5.04
C GLU A 162 20.66 -12.65 -4.17
N TRP A 163 20.25 -13.88 -3.85
CA TRP A 163 19.09 -14.13 -3.00
C TRP A 163 19.46 -14.09 -1.53
N GLN A 164 18.75 -13.24 -0.79
CA GLN A 164 18.91 -13.02 0.64
C GLN A 164 17.69 -13.55 1.39
N GLY A 165 17.90 -14.17 2.56
CA GLY A 165 16.80 -14.69 3.41
C GLY A 165 16.15 -13.63 4.31
N GLN A 166 16.77 -12.47 4.44
CA GLN A 166 16.27 -11.33 5.22
C GLN A 166 16.47 -10.04 4.45
N TRP A 167 15.70 -9.02 4.77
CA TRP A 167 15.85 -7.70 4.17
C TRP A 167 15.66 -6.57 5.19
N PRO A 168 16.48 -5.51 5.16
CA PRO A 168 17.74 -5.40 4.44
C PRO A 168 18.74 -6.50 4.83
N PRO A 169 19.71 -6.85 3.96
CA PRO A 169 20.74 -7.81 4.31
C PRO A 169 21.54 -7.32 5.52
N ALA A 170 21.73 -8.18 6.53
CA ALA A 170 22.45 -7.81 7.76
C ALA A 170 23.95 -7.56 7.50
N SER A 171 24.51 -8.18 6.47
CA SER A 171 25.90 -8.03 6.05
C SER A 171 26.00 -7.15 4.82
N GLY A 172 26.75 -6.06 4.90
CA GLY A 172 27.05 -5.20 3.76
C GLY A 172 27.91 -4.00 4.14
N GLU A 173 28.48 -3.35 3.13
CA GLU A 173 29.31 -2.15 3.28
C GLU A 173 28.47 -0.87 3.47
N ARG A 174 27.13 -0.97 3.36
CA ARG A 174 26.22 0.18 3.44
C ARG A 174 25.89 0.58 4.87
N THR A 175 25.63 1.87 5.03
CA THR A 175 25.15 2.45 6.29
C THR A 175 23.71 2.02 6.59
N LEU A 176 23.31 2.19 7.85
CA LEU A 176 21.95 1.89 8.31
C LEU A 176 20.90 2.73 7.56
N GLU A 177 21.18 4.01 7.33
CA GLU A 177 20.28 4.94 6.62
C GLU A 177 20.06 4.53 5.15
N GLU A 178 21.13 4.16 4.44
CA GLU A 178 21.02 3.66 3.06
C GLU A 178 20.23 2.36 2.99
N ASN A 179 20.40 1.46 3.97
CA ASN A 179 19.63 0.23 4.04
C ASN A 179 18.14 0.50 4.33
N ARG A 180 17.80 1.55 5.08
CA ARG A 180 16.40 1.93 5.37
C ARG A 180 15.66 2.43 4.14
N LEU A 181 16.36 3.05 3.19
CA LEU A 181 15.79 3.65 1.99
C LEU A 181 16.06 2.80 0.74
N ARG A 182 16.05 1.48 0.87
CA ARG A 182 16.23 0.55 -0.26
C ARG A 182 15.15 -0.52 -0.31
N LEU A 183 14.77 -0.87 -1.54
CA LEU A 183 13.95 -2.03 -1.86
C LEU A 183 14.81 -3.12 -2.53
N PRO A 184 14.48 -4.41 -2.34
CA PRO A 184 15.07 -5.47 -3.14
C PRO A 184 14.64 -5.34 -4.60
N MET A 185 15.44 -5.86 -5.53
CA MET A 185 15.06 -5.91 -6.95
C MET A 185 13.83 -6.80 -7.17
N ALA A 186 13.78 -7.90 -6.43
CA ALA A 186 12.67 -8.84 -6.48
C ALA A 186 12.41 -9.49 -5.11
N VAL A 187 11.17 -9.93 -4.92
CA VAL A 187 10.75 -10.76 -3.79
C VAL A 187 10.24 -12.08 -4.33
N GLU A 188 10.77 -13.18 -3.83
CA GLU A 188 10.20 -14.51 -4.03
C GLU A 188 9.36 -14.87 -2.81
N LEU A 189 8.11 -15.25 -3.05
CA LEU A 189 7.23 -15.87 -2.07
C LEU A 189 7.20 -17.37 -2.34
N LYS A 190 7.41 -18.16 -1.29
CA LYS A 190 7.15 -19.59 -1.29
C LYS A 190 6.13 -19.92 -0.19
N LEU A 191 5.04 -20.59 -0.57
CA LEU A 191 3.90 -20.88 0.30
C LEU A 191 3.48 -22.34 0.12
N GLU A 192 3.37 -23.12 1.20
CA GLU A 192 2.74 -24.45 1.16
C GLU A 192 1.29 -24.37 1.63
N HIS A 193 0.35 -24.79 0.80
CA HIS A 193 -1.07 -24.80 1.09
C HIS A 193 -1.62 -26.23 1.20
N GLU A 194 -2.47 -26.49 2.20
CA GLU A 194 -3.04 -27.82 2.48
C GLU A 194 -3.70 -28.48 1.27
N ARG A 195 -4.35 -27.67 0.41
CA ARG A 195 -5.05 -28.10 -0.80
C ARG A 195 -4.20 -28.09 -2.08
N TYR A 196 -3.31 -27.11 -2.21
CA TYR A 196 -2.67 -26.79 -3.49
C TYR A 196 -1.19 -27.21 -3.53
N GLY A 197 -0.64 -27.67 -2.40
CA GLY A 197 0.78 -27.97 -2.28
C GLY A 197 1.63 -26.71 -2.25
N GLU A 198 2.84 -26.81 -2.77
CA GLU A 198 3.80 -25.72 -2.83
C GLU A 198 3.47 -24.75 -3.98
N LEU A 199 3.39 -23.46 -3.66
CA LEU A 199 3.13 -22.36 -4.57
C LEU A 199 4.27 -21.35 -4.47
N THR A 200 4.88 -21.01 -5.61
CA THR A 200 5.98 -20.05 -5.69
C THR A 200 5.58 -18.87 -6.58
N ARG A 201 5.85 -17.64 -6.13
CA ARG A 201 5.62 -16.40 -6.88
C ARG A 201 6.86 -15.53 -6.83
N LEU A 202 7.20 -14.92 -7.97
CA LEU A 202 8.29 -13.97 -8.10
C LEU A 202 7.72 -12.59 -8.43
N TYR A 203 8.13 -11.58 -7.67
CA TYR A 203 7.67 -10.20 -7.77
C TYR A 203 8.85 -9.28 -8.05
N ARG A 204 8.82 -8.55 -9.16
CA ARG A 204 9.74 -7.42 -9.37
C ARG A 204 9.20 -6.20 -8.63
N LEU A 205 10.05 -5.51 -7.89
CA LEU A 205 9.67 -4.27 -7.21
C LEU A 205 9.99 -3.06 -8.09
N PRO A 206 9.27 -1.94 -7.91
CA PRO A 206 9.55 -0.70 -8.61
C PRO A 206 10.95 -0.18 -8.25
N GLU A 207 11.68 0.28 -9.26
CA GLU A 207 12.90 1.02 -9.04
C GLU A 207 12.57 2.37 -8.40
N PRO A 208 13.37 2.85 -7.42
CA PRO A 208 13.19 4.19 -6.89
C PRO A 208 13.22 5.18 -8.07
N ALA A 209 12.20 6.02 -8.17
CA ALA A 209 12.26 7.17 -9.06
C ALA A 209 13.47 8.00 -8.59
N VAL A 210 14.50 8.07 -9.43
CA VAL A 210 15.59 9.03 -9.23
C VAL A 210 14.91 10.39 -9.32
N GLU A 211 14.73 11.08 -8.20
CA GLU A 211 14.42 12.50 -8.24
C GLU A 211 15.60 13.14 -8.97
N GLU A 212 15.43 13.45 -10.26
CA GLU A 212 16.26 14.43 -10.92
C GLU A 212 16.11 15.69 -10.07
N LYS A 213 17.12 15.96 -9.22
CA LYS A 213 17.28 17.28 -8.62
C LYS A 213 17.04 18.26 -9.75
N PRO A 214 16.10 19.23 -9.60
CA PRO A 214 15.94 20.26 -10.60
C PRO A 214 17.33 20.80 -10.88
N GLN A 215 17.80 20.61 -12.12
CA GLN A 215 19.04 21.23 -12.56
C GLN A 215 18.92 22.68 -12.12
N ALA A 216 19.87 23.12 -11.29
CA ALA A 216 19.98 24.53 -10.94
C ALA A 216 19.83 25.29 -12.26
N GLN A 217 18.77 26.07 -12.37
CA GLN A 217 18.60 26.96 -13.51
C GLN A 217 19.94 27.66 -13.68
N PRO A 218 20.52 27.69 -14.90
CA PRO A 218 21.75 28.44 -15.10
C PRO A 218 21.49 29.84 -14.56
N GLU A 219 22.28 30.22 -13.56
CA GLU A 219 22.19 31.53 -12.92
C GLU A 219 22.08 32.55 -14.03
N THR A 220 20.92 33.21 -14.09
CA THR A 220 20.76 34.34 -15.00
C THR A 220 21.83 35.34 -14.56
N PRO A 221 22.70 35.82 -15.46
CA PRO A 221 23.73 36.78 -15.08
C PRO A 221 23.04 37.97 -14.40
N PRO A 222 23.62 38.54 -13.33
CA PRO A 222 23.01 39.66 -12.66
C PRO A 222 22.74 40.76 -13.69
N THR A 223 21.48 41.16 -13.79
CA THR A 223 21.06 42.36 -14.51
C THR A 223 21.94 43.53 -14.03
N PRO A 224 22.56 44.33 -14.92
CA PRO A 224 23.31 45.49 -14.48
C PRO A 224 22.35 46.40 -13.73
N SER A 225 22.70 46.74 -12.49
CA SER A 225 22.00 47.75 -11.70
C SER A 225 21.85 49.02 -12.53
N GLU A 226 20.60 49.43 -12.78
CA GLU A 226 20.33 50.79 -13.27
C GLU A 226 20.98 51.80 -12.31
N PRO A 227 21.55 52.90 -12.83
CA PRO A 227 22.14 53.91 -11.98
C PRO A 227 21.04 54.61 -11.19
N SER A 228 21.25 54.75 -9.88
CA SER A 228 20.44 55.62 -9.02
C SER A 228 20.29 57.01 -9.65
N PRO A 229 19.08 57.60 -9.67
CA PRO A 229 18.94 58.99 -10.11
C PRO A 229 19.68 59.91 -9.13
N SER A 230 20.44 60.84 -9.70
CA SER A 230 21.18 61.89 -8.98
C SER A 230 20.24 62.71 -8.08
N PRO A 231 20.73 63.26 -6.95
CA PRO A 231 19.93 64.09 -6.08
C PRO A 231 19.52 65.39 -6.78
N SER A 232 18.24 65.74 -6.69
CA SER A 232 17.74 67.06 -7.09
C SER A 232 18.37 68.17 -6.23
N PRO A 233 18.65 69.35 -6.79
CA PRO A 233 19.33 70.43 -6.07
C PRO A 233 18.44 71.07 -5.00
N SER A 234 19.06 71.44 -3.87
CA SER A 234 18.46 72.19 -2.76
C SER A 234 17.81 73.50 -3.21
N PRO A 235 16.73 73.96 -2.55
CA PRO A 235 16.09 75.23 -2.86
C PRO A 235 16.95 76.43 -2.43
N SER A 236 16.97 77.47 -3.25
CA SER A 236 17.56 78.78 -2.93
C SER A 236 16.84 79.48 -1.76
N PRO A 237 17.54 80.31 -0.97
CA PRO A 237 16.99 80.91 0.23
C PRO A 237 16.03 82.07 -0.04
N SER A 238 14.96 82.16 0.76
CA SER A 238 14.06 83.31 0.85
C SER A 238 14.82 84.58 1.30
N PRO A 239 14.47 85.78 0.79
CA PRO A 239 15.06 87.02 1.28
C PRO A 239 14.48 87.45 2.64
N SER A 240 15.38 87.85 3.54
CA SER A 240 15.08 88.42 4.87
C SER A 240 14.34 89.77 4.79
N PRO A 241 13.46 90.10 5.75
CA PRO A 241 12.84 91.42 5.85
C PRO A 241 13.80 92.49 6.40
N SER A 242 13.67 93.70 5.87
CA SER A 242 14.41 94.92 6.23
C SER A 242 14.28 95.31 7.71
N PRO A 243 15.35 95.82 8.36
CA PRO A 243 15.25 96.47 9.67
C PRO A 243 14.80 97.93 9.55
N SER A 244 13.88 98.35 10.43
CA SER A 244 13.51 99.76 10.65
C SER A 244 14.60 100.52 11.41
N PRO A 245 14.68 101.86 11.27
CA PRO A 245 15.84 102.66 11.65
C PRO A 245 15.89 103.02 13.14
N ALA A 246 17.12 103.17 13.65
CA ALA A 246 17.41 103.75 14.95
C ALA A 246 17.23 105.29 14.96
N PRO A 247 16.97 105.89 16.13
CA PRO A 247 17.51 107.20 16.43
C PRO A 247 18.32 107.25 17.74
N ALA A 248 19.58 107.67 17.58
CA ALA A 248 20.45 108.58 18.35
C ALA A 248 20.51 108.62 19.92
N PRO A 249 21.67 109.06 20.48
CA PRO A 249 22.13 108.74 21.83
C PRO A 249 21.92 109.86 22.87
N VAL A 250 21.80 109.53 24.16
CA VAL A 250 22.01 110.49 25.27
C VAL A 250 22.60 109.80 26.52
N GLN A 251 23.87 110.14 26.76
CA GLN A 251 24.62 110.44 28.00
C GLN A 251 24.48 109.65 29.33
N GLU A 252 25.66 109.27 29.85
CA GLU A 252 26.02 109.10 31.25
C GLU A 252 25.49 110.18 32.20
N VAL A 253 25.00 109.77 33.38
CA VAL A 253 25.26 110.48 34.64
C VAL A 253 25.47 109.44 35.75
N LYS A 254 26.52 109.69 36.55
CA LYS A 254 26.95 108.95 37.73
C LYS A 254 26.37 109.62 38.99
N VAL A 255 26.08 108.79 40.01
CA VAL A 255 25.58 109.08 41.37
C VAL A 255 24.06 109.19 41.49
#